data_AF-A0A378W0X1-F1
#
_entry.id   AF-A0A378W0X1-F1
#
_cell.length_a   1.000
_cell.length_b   1.000
_cell.length_c   1.000
_cell.angle_alpha   90.00
_cell.angle_beta   90.00
_cell.angle_gamma   90.00
#
_symmetry.space_group_name_H-M   'P 1'
#
loop_
_entity.id
_entity.type
_entity.pdbx_description
1 polymer ?
#
loop_
_entity_poly.entity_id
_entity_poly.type
_entity_poly.pdbx_seq_one_letter_code
_entity_poly.pdbx_strand_id
1 'polypeptide(L)'
;MIGAFYQPQAVLADLDTLHTLPARELSAGMAEVIKYGALGDIGFFEWLEQHMPELMTLERAPLTQAVYRCCQMKADIVAQDETEQGIRAWLNLGHTFGHAVEAEMGYGVWLHGEAVAAGCVLAARLSEQLGKTSAADTARLAALLEAAGLPSAPPVFAFEKWLAHMSHDKKSAAASCALSV
;
A
#
# COMPACT_ATOMS: atom_id res chain seq x y z
N MET A 1 -4.55 16.36 14.37
CA MET A 1 -3.66 15.21 14.61
C MET A 1 -3.01 15.36 15.98
N ILE A 2 -3.43 14.54 16.94
CA ILE A 2 -2.79 14.42 18.26
C ILE A 2 -2.56 12.92 18.47
N GLY A 3 -1.33 12.51 18.80
CA GLY A 3 -0.95 11.11 18.97
C GLY A 3 0.43 10.95 19.61
N ALA A 4 0.81 9.72 19.97
CA ALA A 4 2.11 9.36 20.55
C ALA A 4 2.58 8.00 20.02
N PHE A 5 3.90 7.79 19.98
CA PHE A 5 4.49 6.49 19.70
C PHE A 5 4.39 5.62 20.96
N TYR A 6 3.57 4.57 20.92
CA TYR A 6 3.34 3.66 22.05
C TYR A 6 3.13 2.23 21.57
N GLN A 7 4.02 1.32 21.94
CA GLN A 7 3.98 -0.07 21.51
C GLN A 7 2.93 -0.87 22.32
N PRO A 8 2.13 -1.74 21.68
CA PRO A 8 1.24 -2.65 22.41
C PRO A 8 2.04 -3.72 23.16
N GLN A 9 1.46 -4.30 24.21
CA GLN A 9 2.07 -5.44 24.92
C GLN A 9 2.04 -6.72 24.08
N ALA A 10 0.99 -6.89 23.27
CA ALA A 10 0.83 -7.99 22.33
C ALA A 10 -0.16 -7.60 21.22
N VAL A 11 -0.07 -8.28 20.08
CA VAL A 11 -1.07 -8.22 18.99
C VAL A 11 -1.59 -9.64 18.76
N LEU A 12 -2.91 -9.82 18.84
CA LEU A 12 -3.59 -11.09 18.57
C LEU A 12 -4.37 -10.93 17.27
N ALA A 13 -3.95 -11.66 16.23
CA ALA A 13 -4.61 -11.66 14.92
C ALA A 13 -5.29 -13.00 14.68
N ASP A 14 -6.59 -13.08 14.97
CA ASP A 14 -7.41 -14.25 14.67
C ASP A 14 -7.94 -14.17 13.23
N LEU A 15 -7.43 -15.04 12.36
CA LEU A 15 -7.79 -15.07 10.95
C LEU A 15 -9.26 -15.45 10.73
N ASP A 16 -9.89 -16.15 11.68
CA ASP A 16 -11.29 -16.56 11.54
C ASP A 16 -12.22 -15.33 11.50
N THR A 17 -11.80 -14.19 12.07
CA THR A 17 -12.54 -12.92 12.02
C THR A 17 -12.74 -12.37 10.59
N LEU A 18 -11.85 -12.72 9.66
CA LEU A 18 -11.91 -12.24 8.27
C LEU A 18 -13.11 -12.80 7.49
N HIS A 19 -13.70 -13.92 7.91
CA HIS A 19 -14.90 -14.49 7.28
C HIS A 19 -16.14 -13.58 7.42
N THR A 20 -16.11 -12.64 8.36
CA THR A 20 -17.20 -11.66 8.56
C THR A 20 -16.90 -10.30 7.92
N LEU A 21 -15.68 -10.13 7.40
CA LEU A 21 -15.24 -8.89 6.79
C LEU A 21 -15.87 -8.73 5.39
N PRO A 22 -16.41 -7.55 5.02
CA PRO A 22 -16.87 -7.32 3.66
C PRO A 22 -15.74 -7.54 2.65
N ALA A 23 -16.05 -8.16 1.50
CA ALA A 23 -15.04 -8.46 0.48
C ALA A 23 -14.25 -7.22 0.02
N ARG A 24 -14.90 -6.05 -0.05
CA ARG A 24 -14.26 -4.77 -0.39
C ARG A 24 -13.18 -4.37 0.61
N GLU A 25 -13.41 -4.62 1.91
CA GLU A 25 -12.44 -4.33 2.97
C GLU A 25 -11.29 -5.34 2.97
N LEU A 26 -11.55 -6.61 2.63
CA LEU A 26 -10.49 -7.60 2.39
C LEU A 26 -9.58 -7.16 1.24
N SER A 27 -10.16 -6.78 0.11
CA SER A 27 -9.43 -6.22 -1.03
C SER A 27 -8.61 -4.99 -0.62
N ALA A 28 -9.21 -4.05 0.12
CA ALA A 28 -8.50 -2.88 0.63
C ALA A 28 -7.29 -3.25 1.50
N GLY A 29 -7.41 -4.25 2.37
CA GLY A 29 -6.28 -4.77 3.15
C GLY A 29 -5.18 -5.39 2.27
N MET A 30 -5.55 -6.03 1.17
CA MET A 30 -4.59 -6.68 0.25
C MET A 30 -3.70 -5.66 -0.47
N ALA A 31 -4.13 -4.41 -0.61
CA ALA A 31 -3.28 -3.34 -1.18
C ALA A 31 -1.98 -3.17 -0.39
N GLU A 32 -2.07 -3.23 0.95
CA GLU A 32 -0.92 -3.11 1.84
C GLU A 32 -0.03 -4.36 1.80
N VAL A 33 -0.63 -5.54 1.64
CA VAL A 33 0.10 -6.81 1.46
C VAL A 33 0.94 -6.77 0.18
N ILE A 34 0.33 -6.34 -0.93
CA ILE A 34 1.01 -6.18 -2.23
C ILE A 34 2.11 -5.12 -2.14
N LYS A 35 1.85 -4.01 -1.43
CA LYS A 35 2.84 -2.95 -1.20
C LYS A 35 4.12 -3.48 -0.57
N TYR A 36 4.03 -4.39 0.41
CA TYR A 36 5.24 -4.99 1.00
C TYR A 36 6.07 -5.75 -0.05
N GLY A 37 5.44 -6.54 -0.92
CA GLY A 37 6.15 -7.21 -2.01
C GLY A 37 6.83 -6.21 -2.96
N ALA A 38 6.08 -5.17 -3.37
CA ALA A 38 6.57 -4.13 -4.29
C ALA A 38 7.73 -3.29 -3.72
N LEU A 39 7.88 -3.21 -2.40
CA LEU A 39 8.92 -2.39 -1.75
C LEU A 39 10.32 -2.98 -1.76
N GLY A 40 10.48 -4.28 -2.02
CA GLY A 40 11.81 -4.90 -2.06
C GLY A 40 11.87 -6.39 -1.76
N ASP A 41 10.73 -7.08 -1.71
CA ASP A 41 10.68 -8.54 -1.57
C ASP A 41 10.08 -9.16 -2.82
N ILE A 42 10.90 -9.29 -3.87
CA ILE A 42 10.49 -9.89 -5.14
C ILE A 42 9.99 -11.33 -4.96
N GLY A 43 10.57 -12.09 -4.04
CA GLY A 43 10.14 -13.45 -3.75
C GLY A 43 8.73 -13.48 -3.17
N PHE A 44 8.41 -12.55 -2.25
CA PHE A 44 7.05 -12.40 -1.74
C PHE A 44 6.09 -11.86 -2.81
N PHE A 45 6.52 -10.93 -3.66
CA PHE A 45 5.72 -10.43 -4.77
C PHE A 45 5.32 -11.56 -5.74
N GLU A 46 6.29 -12.37 -6.18
CA GLU A 46 6.04 -13.53 -7.06
C GLU A 46 5.18 -14.59 -6.38
N TRP A 47 5.35 -14.78 -5.06
CA TRP A 47 4.49 -15.66 -4.29
C TRP A 47 3.04 -15.16 -4.26
N LEU A 48 2.83 -13.84 -4.11
CA LEU A 48 1.49 -13.22 -4.18
C LEU A 48 0.86 -13.40 -5.56
N GLU A 49 1.61 -13.25 -6.64
CA GLU A 49 1.11 -13.51 -8.01
C GLU A 49 0.55 -14.93 -8.17
N GLN A 50 1.14 -15.90 -7.48
CA GLN A 50 0.72 -17.31 -7.55
C GLN A 50 -0.47 -17.63 -6.63
N HIS A 51 -0.54 -17.01 -5.45
CA HIS A 51 -1.50 -17.38 -4.41
C HIS A 51 -2.66 -16.37 -4.23
N MET A 52 -2.72 -15.30 -5.03
CA MET A 52 -3.80 -14.31 -4.93
C MET A 52 -5.20 -14.93 -4.95
N PRO A 53 -5.53 -15.91 -5.82
CA PRO A 53 -6.84 -16.54 -5.78
C PRO A 53 -7.16 -17.19 -4.42
N GLU A 54 -6.19 -17.90 -3.83
CA GLU A 54 -6.34 -18.56 -2.52
C GLU A 54 -6.45 -17.55 -1.38
N LEU A 55 -5.72 -16.43 -1.46
CA LEU A 55 -5.83 -15.33 -0.51
C LEU A 55 -7.21 -14.68 -0.54
N MET A 56 -7.75 -14.46 -1.73
CA MET A 56 -9.08 -13.85 -1.92
C MET A 56 -10.22 -14.79 -1.53
N THR A 57 -9.98 -16.10 -1.45
CA THR A 57 -10.93 -17.08 -0.89
C THR A 57 -10.65 -17.43 0.58
N LEU A 58 -9.75 -16.71 1.25
CA LEU A 58 -9.39 -16.88 2.66
C LEU A 58 -8.83 -18.28 3.01
N GLU A 59 -8.12 -18.91 2.07
CA GLU A 59 -7.46 -20.19 2.34
C GLU A 59 -6.45 -20.04 3.48
N ARG A 60 -6.60 -20.87 4.52
CA ARG A 60 -5.94 -20.64 5.82
C ARG A 60 -4.42 -20.60 5.71
N ALA A 61 -3.82 -21.51 4.93
CA ALA A 61 -2.37 -21.62 4.85
C ALA A 61 -1.72 -20.41 4.14
N PRO A 62 -2.12 -20.04 2.90
CA PRO A 62 -1.62 -18.82 2.25
C PRO A 62 -1.89 -17.56 3.08
N LEU A 63 -3.09 -17.43 3.64
CA LEU A 63 -3.45 -16.25 4.44
C LEU A 63 -2.57 -16.10 5.69
N THR A 64 -2.30 -17.21 6.40
CA THR A 64 -1.38 -17.21 7.54
C THR A 64 0.02 -16.78 7.13
N GLN A 65 0.52 -17.30 6.00
CA GLN A 65 1.84 -16.95 5.48
C GLN A 65 1.94 -15.47 5.10
N ALA A 66 0.91 -14.93 4.42
CA ALA A 66 0.87 -13.52 4.02
C ALA A 66 0.88 -12.59 5.23
N VAL A 67 0.04 -12.87 6.24
CA VAL A 67 -0.02 -12.10 7.49
C VAL A 67 1.31 -12.16 8.24
N TYR A 68 1.88 -13.37 8.39
CA TYR A 68 3.18 -13.55 9.04
C TYR A 68 4.27 -12.75 8.34
N ARG A 69 4.35 -12.83 7.00
CA ARG A 69 5.37 -12.13 6.22
C ARG A 69 5.24 -10.61 6.34
N CYS A 70 4.02 -10.08 6.24
CA CYS A 70 3.77 -8.65 6.42
C CYS A 70 4.14 -8.16 7.82
N CYS A 71 3.78 -8.92 8.87
CA CYS A 71 4.15 -8.62 10.24
C CYS A 71 5.68 -8.61 10.42
N GLN A 72 6.38 -9.62 9.87
CA GLN A 72 7.83 -9.70 9.93
C GLN A 72 8.49 -8.51 9.23
N MET A 73 8.10 -8.20 7.99
CA MET A 73 8.66 -7.08 7.23
C MET A 73 8.44 -5.74 7.93
N LYS A 74 7.23 -5.52 8.49
CA LYS A 74 6.94 -4.31 9.26
C LYS A 74 7.80 -4.23 10.52
N ALA A 75 7.94 -5.34 11.25
CA ALA A 75 8.77 -5.39 12.45
C ALA A 75 10.24 -5.09 12.13
N ASP A 76 10.78 -5.67 11.04
CA ASP A 76 12.15 -5.46 10.60
C ASP A 76 12.43 -3.99 10.22
N ILE A 77 11.47 -3.35 9.53
CA ILE A 77 11.56 -1.94 9.15
C ILE A 77 11.45 -1.03 10.37
N VAL A 78 10.48 -1.27 11.26
CA VAL A 78 10.27 -0.47 12.47
C VAL A 78 11.42 -0.61 13.46
N ALA A 79 12.03 -1.80 13.57
CA ALA A 79 13.21 -2.02 14.41
C ALA A 79 14.43 -1.23 13.93
N GLN A 80 14.53 -0.97 12.62
CA GLN A 80 15.58 -0.14 12.04
C GLN A 80 15.28 1.36 12.16
N ASP A 81 13.99 1.74 12.18
CA ASP A 81 13.55 3.13 12.18
C ASP A 81 12.16 3.29 12.85
N GLU A 82 12.15 3.46 14.17
CA GLU A 82 10.91 3.58 14.94
C GLU A 82 10.21 4.93 14.76
N THR A 83 10.92 6.00 14.39
CA THR A 83 10.39 7.37 14.34
C THR A 83 10.11 7.90 12.93
N GLU A 84 10.23 7.04 11.91
CA GLU A 84 9.91 7.36 10.50
C GLU A 84 10.80 8.46 9.90
N GLN A 85 12.10 8.42 10.18
CA GLN A 85 13.07 9.39 9.65
C GLN A 85 13.97 8.83 8.53
N GLY A 86 13.89 7.53 8.25
CA GLY A 86 14.74 6.81 7.30
C GLY A 86 13.95 5.75 6.53
N ILE A 87 14.37 4.48 6.65
CA ILE A 87 13.84 3.36 5.85
C ILE A 87 12.32 3.16 6.01
N ARG A 88 11.74 3.57 7.15
CA ARG A 88 10.30 3.44 7.37
C ARG A 88 9.48 4.35 6.45
N ALA A 89 10.07 5.43 5.92
CA ALA A 89 9.43 6.27 4.92
C ALA A 89 9.05 5.48 3.64
N TRP A 90 9.73 4.36 3.34
CA TRP A 90 9.40 3.52 2.20
C TRP A 90 8.02 2.87 2.31
N LEU A 91 7.52 2.64 3.54
CA LEU A 91 6.15 2.17 3.75
C LEU A 91 5.09 3.15 3.19
N ASN A 92 5.50 4.35 2.78
CA ASN A 92 4.62 5.33 2.16
C ASN A 92 4.53 5.21 0.65
N LEU A 93 5.02 4.13 0.04
CA LEU A 93 4.73 3.82 -1.37
C LEU A 93 3.23 3.92 -1.64
N GLY A 94 2.89 4.69 -2.67
CA GLY A 94 1.53 5.00 -3.08
C GLY A 94 0.75 5.96 -2.17
N HIS A 95 1.20 6.26 -0.95
CA HIS A 95 0.40 7.03 0.01
C HIS A 95 0.26 8.50 -0.37
N THR A 96 1.29 9.12 -0.94
CA THR A 96 1.19 10.54 -1.36
C THR A 96 0.12 10.75 -2.43
N PHE A 97 0.02 9.82 -3.39
CA PHE A 97 -1.07 9.82 -4.36
C PHE A 97 -2.40 9.35 -3.74
N GLY A 98 -2.36 8.33 -2.87
CA GLY A 98 -3.54 7.79 -2.20
C GLY A 98 -4.26 8.84 -1.35
N HIS A 99 -3.52 9.57 -0.52
CA HIS A 99 -4.08 10.68 0.28
C HIS A 99 -4.69 11.77 -0.60
N ALA A 100 -4.13 12.03 -1.79
CA ALA A 100 -4.73 12.98 -2.73
C ALA A 100 -6.05 12.47 -3.32
N VAL A 101 -6.16 11.17 -3.59
CA VAL A 101 -7.42 10.53 -3.98
C VAL A 101 -8.44 10.62 -2.85
N GLU A 102 -8.08 10.23 -1.63
CA GLU A 102 -8.99 10.28 -0.48
C GLU A 102 -9.50 11.69 -0.19
N ALA A 103 -8.61 12.68 -0.26
CA ALA A 103 -8.94 14.08 -0.02
C ALA A 103 -9.88 14.65 -1.09
N GLU A 104 -9.66 14.33 -2.37
CA GLU A 104 -10.51 14.85 -3.46
C GLU A 104 -11.85 14.11 -3.57
N MET A 105 -11.84 12.77 -3.41
CA MET A 105 -13.07 11.97 -3.56
C MET A 105 -14.01 12.08 -2.36
N GLY A 106 -13.49 12.48 -1.21
CA GLY A 106 -14.24 12.56 0.04
C GLY A 106 -14.19 11.25 0.83
N TYR A 107 -14.28 11.40 2.16
CA TYR A 107 -14.09 10.30 3.09
C TYR A 107 -15.11 9.17 2.88
N GLY A 108 -14.61 7.94 2.73
CA GLY A 108 -15.43 6.73 2.59
C GLY A 108 -15.95 6.44 1.18
N VAL A 109 -15.68 7.31 0.19
CA VAL A 109 -15.99 7.00 -1.22
C VAL A 109 -15.00 5.98 -1.76
N TRP A 110 -13.71 6.25 -1.58
CA TRP A 110 -12.63 5.29 -1.76
C TRP A 110 -12.19 4.81 -0.38
N LEU A 111 -11.97 3.51 -0.25
CA LEU A 111 -11.28 2.97 0.92
C LEU A 111 -9.79 3.31 0.82
N HIS A 112 -9.12 3.43 1.97
CA HIS A 112 -7.67 3.70 2.04
C HIS A 112 -6.87 2.76 1.13
N GLY A 113 -7.15 1.45 1.18
CA GLY A 113 -6.48 0.47 0.33
C GLY A 113 -6.70 0.66 -1.16
N GLU A 114 -7.88 1.10 -1.59
CA GLU A 114 -8.17 1.41 -3.00
C GLU A 114 -7.35 2.62 -3.47
N ALA A 115 -7.27 3.65 -2.62
CA ALA A 115 -6.48 4.84 -2.91
C ALA A 115 -4.97 4.53 -2.94
N VAL A 116 -4.48 3.72 -2.00
CA VAL A 116 -3.09 3.23 -1.98
C VAL A 116 -2.79 2.36 -3.19
N ALA A 117 -3.70 1.49 -3.63
CA ALA A 117 -3.53 0.67 -4.83
C ALA A 117 -3.31 1.53 -6.08
N ALA A 118 -4.22 2.47 -6.35
CA ALA A 118 -4.08 3.40 -7.47
C ALA A 118 -2.81 4.26 -7.33
N GLY A 119 -2.48 4.68 -6.10
CA GLY A 119 -1.28 5.43 -5.80
C GLY A 119 0.02 4.64 -6.05
N CYS A 120 0.04 3.34 -5.78
CA CYS A 120 1.18 2.47 -6.07
C CYS A 120 1.42 2.36 -7.58
N VAL A 121 0.35 2.25 -8.39
CA VAL A 121 0.49 2.25 -9.85
C VAL A 121 0.99 3.60 -10.37
N LEU A 122 0.53 4.71 -9.81
CA LEU A 122 1.03 6.05 -10.15
C LEU A 122 2.52 6.21 -9.79
N ALA A 123 2.93 5.72 -8.62
CA ALA A 123 4.33 5.71 -8.22
C ALA A 123 5.18 4.86 -9.18
N ALA A 124 4.74 3.64 -9.52
CA ALA A 124 5.45 2.76 -10.46
C ALA A 124 5.59 3.38 -11.86
N ARG A 125 4.55 4.04 -12.38
CA ARG A 125 4.61 4.78 -13.66
C ARG A 125 5.58 5.95 -13.61
N LEU A 126 5.67 6.65 -12.48
CA LEU A 126 6.66 7.70 -12.30
C LEU A 126 8.07 7.11 -12.24
N SER A 127 8.27 6.00 -11.53
CA SER A 127 9.54 5.26 -11.50
C SER A 127 9.97 4.80 -12.90
N GLU A 128 9.03 4.35 -13.73
CA GLU A 128 9.26 3.99 -15.14
C GLU A 128 9.75 5.19 -15.95
N GLN A 129 9.08 6.35 -15.84
CA GLN A 129 9.50 7.58 -16.52
C GLN A 129 10.88 8.08 -16.07
N LEU A 130 11.25 7.79 -14.82
CA LEU A 130 12.56 8.11 -14.25
C LEU A 130 13.63 7.05 -14.59
N GLY A 131 13.28 5.97 -15.29
CA GLY A 131 14.19 4.89 -15.66
C GLY A 131 14.63 3.99 -14.50
N LYS A 132 13.84 3.93 -13.41
CA LYS A 132 14.13 3.12 -12.21
C LYS A 132 13.50 1.72 -12.27
N THR A 133 12.38 1.58 -12.98
CA THR A 133 11.65 0.32 -13.16
C THR A 133 11.28 0.14 -14.64
N SER A 134 10.85 -1.06 -15.02
CA SER A 134 10.36 -1.31 -16.38
C SER A 134 8.85 -1.17 -16.48
N ALA A 135 8.34 -0.92 -17.68
CA ALA A 135 6.91 -0.98 -17.97
C ALA A 135 6.29 -2.36 -17.64
N ALA A 136 7.10 -3.43 -17.72
CA ALA A 136 6.68 -4.77 -17.35
C ALA A 136 6.45 -4.90 -15.84
N ASP A 137 7.28 -4.28 -15.00
CA ASP A 137 7.10 -4.28 -13.54
C ASP A 137 5.84 -3.51 -13.14
N THR A 138 5.61 -2.35 -13.78
CA THR A 138 4.37 -1.58 -13.59
C THR A 138 3.13 -2.40 -13.97
N ALA A 139 3.20 -3.14 -15.09
CA ALA A 139 2.10 -3.99 -15.55
C ALA A 139 1.84 -5.17 -14.60
N ARG A 140 2.89 -5.80 -14.05
CA ARG A 140 2.76 -6.86 -13.04
C ARG A 140 2.08 -6.35 -11.78
N LEU A 141 2.51 -5.20 -11.27
CA LEU A 141 1.88 -4.56 -10.11
C LEU A 141 0.40 -4.28 -10.34
N ALA A 142 0.05 -3.70 -11.49
CA ALA A 142 -1.33 -3.41 -11.85
C ALA A 142 -2.18 -4.69 -11.93
N ALA A 143 -1.68 -5.73 -12.59
CA ALA A 143 -2.38 -7.01 -12.71
C ALA A 143 -2.58 -7.70 -11.36
N LEU A 144 -1.59 -7.64 -10.45
CA LEU A 144 -1.69 -8.21 -9.12
C LEU A 144 -2.73 -7.47 -8.26
N LEU A 145 -2.80 -6.14 -8.35
CA LEU A 145 -3.83 -5.34 -7.68
C LEU A 145 -5.23 -5.69 -8.22
N GLU A 146 -5.38 -5.80 -9.54
CA GLU A 146 -6.65 -6.21 -10.15
C GLU A 146 -7.08 -7.62 -9.73
N ALA A 147 -6.14 -8.55 -9.62
CA ALA A 147 -6.40 -9.90 -9.11
C ALA A 147 -6.89 -9.91 -7.65
N ALA A 148 -6.53 -8.90 -6.87
CA ALA A 148 -7.03 -8.67 -5.51
C ALA A 148 -8.36 -7.89 -5.46
N GLY A 149 -8.96 -7.57 -6.61
CA GLY A 149 -10.20 -6.78 -6.69
C GLY A 149 -10.00 -5.28 -6.43
N LEU A 150 -8.78 -4.76 -6.59
CA LEU A 150 -8.44 -3.35 -6.37
C LEU A 150 -8.39 -2.55 -7.69
N PRO A 151 -8.59 -1.23 -7.62
CA PRO A 151 -8.38 -0.36 -8.78
C PRO A 151 -6.89 -0.23 -9.11
N SER A 152 -6.56 -0.37 -10.40
CA SER A 152 -5.24 -0.11 -10.98
C SER A 152 -5.12 1.28 -11.64
N ALA A 153 -6.22 2.03 -11.67
CA ALA A 153 -6.28 3.38 -12.22
C ALA A 153 -6.83 4.36 -11.18
N PRO A 154 -6.24 5.56 -11.07
CA PRO A 154 -6.77 6.59 -10.19
C PRO A 154 -8.06 7.20 -10.76
N PRO A 155 -8.87 7.87 -9.93
CA PRO A 155 -9.97 8.70 -10.42
C PRO A 155 -9.45 9.90 -11.23
N VAL A 156 -10.32 10.44 -12.08
CA VAL A 156 -10.00 11.60 -12.92
C VAL A 156 -10.46 12.88 -12.24
N PHE A 157 -9.50 13.72 -11.90
CA PHE A 157 -9.73 15.09 -11.44
C PHE A 157 -8.56 16.00 -11.84
N ALA A 158 -8.74 17.32 -11.70
CA ALA A 158 -7.80 18.32 -12.19
C ALA A 158 -6.39 18.16 -11.60
N PHE A 159 -5.35 18.35 -12.42
CA PHE A 159 -3.95 18.16 -12.00
C PHE A 159 -3.56 19.09 -10.84
N GLU A 160 -4.12 20.29 -10.80
CA GLU A 160 -3.90 21.27 -9.74
C GLU A 160 -4.39 20.76 -8.38
N LYS A 161 -5.44 19.93 -8.37
CA LYS A 161 -5.94 19.29 -7.15
C LYS A 161 -5.00 18.21 -6.65
N TRP A 162 -4.41 17.42 -7.56
CA TRP A 162 -3.35 16.46 -7.20
C TRP A 162 -2.21 17.19 -6.49
N LEU A 163 -1.68 18.23 -7.11
CA LEU A 163 -0.58 19.01 -6.54
C LEU A 163 -0.94 19.64 -5.19
N ALA A 164 -2.13 20.23 -5.07
CA ALA A 164 -2.60 20.83 -3.83
C ALA A 164 -2.63 19.79 -2.69
N HIS A 165 -3.27 18.64 -2.90
CA HIS A 165 -3.38 17.60 -1.87
C HIS A 165 -2.04 16.95 -1.54
N MET A 166 -1.21 16.65 -2.56
CA MET A 166 0.12 16.08 -2.36
C MET A 166 1.08 17.03 -1.63
N SER A 167 0.90 18.35 -1.75
CA SER A 167 1.71 19.35 -1.04
C SER A 167 1.39 19.47 0.46
N HIS A 168 0.19 19.02 0.86
CA HIS A 168 -0.25 19.00 2.25
C HIS A 168 0.13 17.71 2.98
N ASP A 169 0.61 16.68 2.27
CA ASP A 169 1.15 15.47 2.87
C ASP A 169 2.48 15.83 3.58
N LYS A 170 2.39 16.05 4.90
CA LYS A 170 3.45 16.62 5.76
C LYS A 170 4.63 15.66 6.02
N LYS A 171 5.12 14.98 4.99
CA LYS A 171 6.33 14.17 5.07
C LYS A 171 7.58 14.91 4.59
N SER A 172 7.46 16.18 4.20
CA SER A 172 8.61 17.01 3.82
C SER A 172 8.95 18.09 4.85
N ALA A 173 10.20 18.09 5.29
CA ALA A 173 10.88 19.29 5.72
C ALA A 173 11.31 20.04 4.44
N ALA A 174 10.69 21.19 4.18
CA ALA A 174 10.84 22.04 2.98
C ALA A 174 10.07 21.59 1.73
N ALA A 175 9.55 22.61 1.00
CA ALA A 175 8.64 22.66 -0.16
C ALA A 175 8.83 21.66 -1.32
N SER A 176 9.02 20.38 -1.00
CA SER A 176 9.23 19.26 -1.92
C SER A 176 8.20 18.19 -1.60
N CYS A 177 7.69 17.53 -2.63
CA CYS A 177 6.79 16.39 -2.47
C CYS A 177 7.66 15.14 -2.20
N ALA A 178 7.52 14.53 -1.02
CA ALA A 178 8.25 13.32 -0.69
C ALA A 178 7.57 12.13 -1.38
N LEU A 179 8.21 11.56 -2.40
CA LEU A 179 7.70 10.41 -3.15
C LEU A 179 8.62 9.21 -2.95
N SER A 180 8.03 8.05 -2.63
CA SER A 180 8.72 6.76 -2.71
C SER A 180 8.58 6.23 -4.14
N VAL A 181 9.62 6.44 -4.96
CA VAL A 181 9.72 6.08 -6.40
C VAL A 181 11.07 5.52 -6.77
#